data_AF-A0A372MD90-F1
#
_entry.id   AF-A0A372MD90-F1
#
_cell.length_a   1.000
_cell.length_b   1.000
_cell.length_c   1.000
_cell.angle_alpha   90.00
_cell.angle_beta   90.00
_cell.angle_gamma   90.00
#
_symmetry.space_group_name_H-M   'P 1'
#
loop_
_entity.id
_entity.type
_entity.pdbx_description
1 polymer ?
#
loop_
_entity_poly.entity_id
_entity_poly.type
_entity_poly.pdbx_seq_one_letter_code
_entity_poly.pdbx_strand_id
1 'polypeptide(L)'
;METISSTSREALVTMLCSYGGYLVEATKDETTGDFVISKTDDMVPSRIKLEIGGPSKRPKKADFAIRDDTDYPGGNSIPLWLLGMMY
;
A
#
# COMPACT_ATOMS: atom_id res chain seq x y z
N MET A 1 -1.68 -17.14 12.53
CA MET A 1 -3.05 -17.00 12.00
C MET A 1 -3.06 -15.66 11.30
N GLU A 2 -2.90 -15.63 9.97
CA GLU A 2 -3.08 -14.40 9.20
C GLU A 2 -4.54 -13.98 9.36
N THR A 3 -4.75 -12.83 9.98
CA THR A 3 -6.08 -12.27 10.20
C THR A 3 -6.66 -11.93 8.83
N ILE A 4 -7.87 -12.38 8.53
CA ILE A 4 -8.63 -12.12 7.28
C ILE A 4 -8.59 -10.63 6.87
N SER A 5 -8.47 -9.74 7.86
CA SER A 5 -8.31 -8.30 7.69
C SER A 5 -7.03 -7.88 6.93
N SER A 6 -5.90 -8.58 7.05
CA SER A 6 -4.68 -8.26 6.27
C SER A 6 -4.92 -8.44 4.78
N THR A 7 -5.49 -9.58 4.40
CA THR A 7 -5.79 -9.90 3.01
C THR A 7 -6.83 -8.94 2.42
N SER A 8 -7.84 -8.53 3.20
CA SER A 8 -8.86 -7.58 2.72
C SER A 8 -8.28 -6.18 2.44
N ARG A 9 -7.39 -5.68 3.31
CA ARG A 9 -6.70 -4.38 3.14
C ARG A 9 -5.85 -4.38 1.88
N GLU A 10 -5.02 -5.42 1.73
CA GLU A 10 -4.13 -5.59 0.57
C GLU A 10 -4.93 -5.73 -0.74
N ALA A 11 -6.04 -6.48 -0.72
CA ALA A 11 -6.92 -6.63 -1.88
C ALA A 11 -7.57 -5.31 -2.29
N LEU A 12 -8.07 -4.51 -1.33
CA LEU A 12 -8.66 -3.20 -1.62
C LEU A 12 -7.64 -2.26 -2.27
N VAL A 13 -6.47 -2.11 -1.64
CA VAL A 13 -5.41 -1.22 -2.14
C VAL A 13 -4.99 -1.63 -3.54
N THR A 14 -4.76 -2.93 -3.76
CA THR A 14 -4.39 -3.49 -5.07
C THR A 14 -5.46 -3.20 -6.11
N MET A 15 -6.74 -3.39 -5.76
CA MET A 15 -7.86 -3.12 -6.66
C MET A 15 -7.93 -1.63 -7.04
N LEU A 16 -7.82 -0.72 -6.08
CA LEU A 16 -7.86 0.72 -6.33
C LEU A 16 -6.67 1.20 -7.18
N CYS A 17 -5.46 0.71 -6.93
CA CYS A 17 -4.30 1.01 -7.75
C CYS A 17 -4.48 0.52 -9.19
N SER A 18 -4.95 -0.71 -9.36
CA SER A 18 -5.24 -1.29 -10.67
C SER A 18 -6.33 -0.50 -11.40
N TYR A 19 -7.40 -0.14 -10.71
CA TYR A 19 -8.48 0.70 -11.24
C TYR A 19 -7.99 2.09 -11.67
N GLY A 20 -7.01 2.66 -10.95
CA GLY A 20 -6.33 3.92 -11.30
C GLY A 20 -5.37 3.83 -12.50
N GLY A 21 -5.25 2.65 -13.11
CA GLY A 21 -4.38 2.38 -14.26
C GLY A 21 -2.92 2.11 -13.90
N TYR A 22 -2.63 1.75 -12.64
CA TYR A 22 -1.30 1.29 -12.26
C TYR A 22 -1.17 -0.21 -12.46
N LEU A 23 -0.01 -0.65 -12.95
CA LEU A 23 0.42 -2.03 -12.84
C LEU A 23 0.84 -2.30 -11.39
N VAL A 24 0.27 -3.32 -10.76
CA VAL A 24 0.57 -3.71 -9.37
C VAL A 24 1.34 -5.03 -9.37
N GLU A 25 2.52 -5.05 -8.77
CA GLU A 25 3.39 -6.22 -8.65
C GLU A 25 3.65 -6.50 -7.16
N ALA A 26 3.51 -7.75 -6.71
CA ALA A 26 3.92 -8.12 -5.35
C ALA A 26 5.44 -8.14 -5.25
N THR A 27 6.01 -7.66 -4.14
CA THR A 27 7.46 -7.76 -3.93
C THR A 27 7.85 -9.14 -3.40
N LYS A 28 8.97 -9.68 -3.89
CA LYS A 28 9.60 -10.87 -3.29
C LYS A 28 10.40 -10.55 -2.03
N ASP A 29 10.84 -9.30 -1.89
CA ASP A 29 11.61 -8.84 -0.71
C ASP A 29 10.67 -8.15 0.27
N GLU A 30 10.24 -8.90 1.28
CA GLU A 30 9.34 -8.43 2.32
C GLU A 30 9.91 -7.29 3.18
N THR A 31 11.19 -6.93 3.06
CA THR A 31 11.78 -5.79 3.78
C THR A 31 11.55 -4.44 3.08
N THR A 32 11.07 -4.47 1.84
CA THR A 32 10.96 -3.29 0.97
C THR A 32 9.53 -2.79 0.76
N GLY A 33 8.54 -3.60 1.13
CA GLY A 33 7.11 -3.30 0.99
C GLY A 33 6.30 -4.58 0.90
N ASP A 34 5.04 -4.45 0.48
CA ASP A 34 4.16 -5.54 0.08
C ASP A 34 3.95 -5.52 -1.46
N PHE A 35 3.85 -4.32 -2.05
CA PHE A 35 3.68 -4.16 -3.50
C PHE A 35 4.57 -3.07 -4.09
N VAL A 36 4.76 -3.13 -5.40
CA VAL A 36 5.31 -2.08 -6.25
C VAL A 36 4.25 -1.70 -7.28
N ILE A 37 3.94 -0.42 -7.39
CA ILE A 37 3.05 0.11 -8.42
C ILE A 37 3.83 0.92 -9.44
N SER A 38 3.41 0.86 -10.70
CA SER A 38 4.02 1.64 -11.78
C SER A 38 2.98 2.05 -12.82
N LYS A 39 3.22 3.16 -13.51
CA LYS A 39 2.36 3.66 -14.59
C LYS A 39 3.23 4.05 -15.77
N THR A 40 2.83 3.61 -16.96
CA THR A 40 3.59 3.78 -18.21
C THR A 40 3.25 5.07 -18.96
N ASP A 41 2.18 5.76 -18.56
CA ASP A 41 1.71 6.99 -19.22
C ASP A 41 2.55 8.23 -18.85
N ASP A 42 3.34 8.14 -17.78
CA ASP A 42 4.26 9.20 -17.40
C ASP A 42 5.52 9.16 -18.30
N MET A 43 5.94 10.32 -18.81
CA MET A 43 7.19 10.47 -19.59
C MET A 43 8.43 9.93 -18.86
N VAL A 44 8.33 9.70 -17.54
CA VAL A 44 9.30 8.99 -16.72
C VAL A 44 8.56 7.87 -15.98
N PRO A 45 8.92 6.58 -16.18
CA PRO A 45 8.30 5.50 -15.44
C PRO A 45 8.62 5.63 -13.95
N SER A 46 7.62 5.98 -13.14
CA SER A 46 7.74 6.00 -11.69
C SER A 46 7.38 4.62 -11.11
N ARG A 47 8.28 4.06 -10.30
CA ARG A 47 8.01 2.88 -9.46
C ARG A 47 7.86 3.32 -8.02
N ILE A 48 6.73 2.98 -7.41
CA ILE A 48 6.40 3.36 -6.03
C ILE A 48 6.17 2.08 -5.23
N LYS A 49 6.89 1.93 -4.12
CA LYS A 49 6.75 0.81 -3.19
C LYS A 49 5.70 1.13 -2.13
N LEU A 50 4.76 0.21 -1.95
CA LEU A 50 3.69 0.31 -0.97
C LEU A 50 3.85 -0.76 0.11
N GLU A 51 3.69 -0.36 1.37
CA GLU A 51 3.44 -1.24 2.51
C GLU A 51 1.98 -1.08 2.95
N ILE A 52 1.28 -2.18 3.22
CA ILE A 52 -0.09 -2.16 3.73
C ILE A 52 -0.11 -2.85 5.08
N GLY A 53 -0.59 -2.18 6.12
CA GLY A 53 -0.82 -2.86 7.38
C GLY A 53 -0.91 -1.92 8.57
N GLY A 54 -1.08 -2.53 9.73
CA GLY A 54 -1.38 -1.81 10.96
C GLY A 54 -0.20 -1.66 11.93
N PRO A 55 -0.49 -1.28 13.19
CA PRO A 55 0.51 -0.81 14.16
C PRO A 55 1.58 -1.83 14.51
N SER A 56 1.28 -3.11 14.31
CA SER A 56 2.18 -4.22 14.63
C SER A 56 3.18 -4.55 13.51
N LYS A 57 3.01 -4.01 12.29
CA LYS A 57 4.01 -4.20 11.21
C LYS A 57 5.21 -3.29 11.45
N ARG A 58 6.40 -3.89 11.45
CA ARG A 58 7.67 -3.14 11.52
C ARG A 58 7.81 -2.30 10.24
N PRO A 59 8.24 -1.03 10.36
CA PRO A 59 8.39 -0.16 9.20
C PRO A 59 9.36 -0.76 8.18
N LYS A 60 8.89 -0.91 6.93
CA LYS A 60 9.69 -1.35 5.79
C LYS A 60 10.30 -0.14 5.06
N LYS A 61 11.22 -0.38 4.11
CA LYS A 61 11.79 0.67 3.24
C LYS A 61 10.85 1.05 2.07
N ALA A 62 9.55 1.10 2.33
CA ALA A 62 8.54 1.44 1.34
C ALA A 62 8.47 2.97 1.14
N ASP A 63 8.10 3.39 -0.07
CA ASP A 63 7.94 4.79 -0.42
C ASP A 63 6.69 5.36 0.25
N PHE A 64 5.63 4.56 0.38
CA PHE A 64 4.43 4.87 1.17
C PHE A 64 3.96 3.67 2.00
N ALA A 65 3.38 3.96 3.16
CA ALA A 65 2.72 2.98 4.01
C ALA A 65 1.23 3.34 4.16
N ILE A 66 0.34 2.43 3.79
CA ILE A 66 -1.10 2.56 3.97
C ILE A 66 -1.49 1.89 5.28
N ARG A 67 -1.99 2.69 6.23
CA ARG A 67 -2.13 2.30 7.63
C ARG A 67 -3.54 2.48 8.16
N ASP A 68 -4.02 1.51 8.94
CA ASP A 68 -5.34 1.58 9.60
C ASP A 68 -5.32 2.28 10.97
N ASP A 69 -4.13 2.53 11.53
CA ASP A 69 -3.93 3.19 12.83
C ASP A 69 -3.52 4.67 12.73
N THR A 70 -3.53 5.23 11.53
CA THR A 70 -3.10 6.61 11.30
C THR A 70 -4.32 7.53 11.19
N ASP A 71 -4.43 8.48 12.11
CA ASP A 71 -5.55 9.44 12.13
C ASP A 71 -5.41 10.58 11.12
N TYR A 72 -4.19 10.88 10.65
CA TYR A 72 -3.91 11.98 9.73
C TYR A 72 -2.80 11.63 8.73
N PRO A 73 -2.94 11.97 7.43
CA PRO A 73 -1.87 11.75 6.45
C PRO A 73 -0.61 12.55 6.80
N GLY A 74 0.54 11.88 6.91
CA GLY A 74 1.78 12.53 7.34
C GLY A 74 3.02 11.83 6.81
N GLY A 75 3.92 12.60 6.20
CA GLY A 75 5.14 12.06 5.59
C GLY A 75 4.81 11.06 4.48
N ASN A 76 5.21 9.81 4.66
CA ASN A 76 4.89 8.69 3.77
C ASN A 76 3.75 7.79 4.27
N SER A 77 3.06 8.17 5.35
CA SER A 77 1.93 7.42 5.90
C SER A 77 0.60 7.93 5.34
N ILE A 78 -0.19 7.02 4.78
CA ILE A 78 -1.51 7.27 4.20
C ILE A 78 -2.54 6.50 5.03
N PRO A 79 -3.55 7.17 5.62
CA PRO A 79 -4.60 6.46 6.33
C PRO A 79 -5.47 5.60 5.41
N LEU A 80 -5.78 4.38 5.86
CA LEU A 80 -6.63 3.44 5.14
C LEU A 80 -8.07 3.97 5.00
N TRP A 81 -8.55 4.74 5.98
CA TRP A 81 -9.87 5.36 5.92
C TRP A 81 -10.00 6.36 4.76
N LEU A 82 -8.88 6.92 4.28
CA LEU A 82 -8.87 7.79 3.10
C LEU A 82 -9.25 7.04 1.82
N LEU A 83 -9.03 5.72 1.79
CA LEU A 83 -9.40 4.82 0.69
C LEU A 83 -10.83 4.27 0.84
N GLY A 84 -11.60 4.79 1.79
CA GLY A 84 -12.99 4.40 2.03
C GLY A 84 -13.16 3.13 2.89
N MET A 85 -12.10 2.65 3.54
CA MET A 85 -12.15 1.49 4.43
C MET A 85 -11.86 1.89 5.87
N MET A 86 -12.88 1.79 6.73
CA MET A 86 -12.74 1.93 8.18
C MET A 86 -12.85 0.56 8.86
N TYR A 87 -12.19 0.41 10.01
CA TYR A 87 -12.27 -0.75 10.89
C TYR A 87 -12.95 -0.42 12.21
#